data_AF-A0A959IMG1-F1
#
_entry.id   AF-A0A959IMG1-F1
#
_cell.length_a   1.000
_cell.length_b   1.000
_cell.length_c   1.000
_cell.angle_alpha   90.00
_cell.angle_beta   90.00
_cell.angle_gamma   90.00
#
_symmetry.space_group_name_H-M   'P 1'
#
loop_
_entity.id
_entity.type
_entity.pdbx_description
1 polymer ?
#
loop_
_entity_poly.entity_id
_entity_poly.type
_entity_poly.pdbx_seq_one_letter_code
_entity_poly.pdbx_strand_id
1 'polypeptide(L)'
;MKNRRTRWIWLLATVNALLMLVLTFHWLSLPYTFGDESFLIKWTSLAKKSLLHIDPKPAPESVLFVDISESKTTLPKTNEFGEPSDFHRYVVTDRRHLSAFLEMVSPYADETRLIVLDVLFSEPSPYDSLLQAQVDLLGDKILGVSHLEAGRELVQPVINMPNAVATYRSAQGLFLKYPLVMGDSLPTVPLAMYQRLHQARFRQGRLFEWINGGITLPAPVVDFKVRPTDFQVNTDLSESSFAIYNLGTLLELRDLMQPEDWAELFRNKVIMVGDFVNDIHQTPFGKMPGLLLVYNAYLTLAARDNVVSVFWVFLLLGGYWFMSWRVLTGKRVTQPRWLVKVFQSKVGQIILNALDEAFLLIAITILSYMLFNIHINILILLVYIKTVEYLWLQLRTFLSKRRQAPKPTPT
;
A
#
# COMPACT_ATOMS: atom_id res chain seq x y z
N MET A 1 6.32 49.62 -14.12
CA MET A 1 6.84 48.32 -14.64
C MET A 1 7.00 47.20 -13.59
N LYS A 2 7.39 47.49 -12.34
CA LYS A 2 7.64 46.48 -11.29
C LYS A 2 6.42 45.56 -11.02
N ASN A 3 5.21 46.13 -10.93
CA ASN A 3 3.98 45.37 -10.64
C ASN A 3 3.61 44.36 -11.73
N ARG A 4 3.83 44.67 -13.02
CA ARG A 4 3.53 43.74 -14.12
C ARG A 4 4.41 42.51 -14.04
N ARG A 5 5.72 42.69 -13.80
CA ARG A 5 6.68 41.58 -13.63
C ARG A 5 6.31 40.69 -12.45
N THR A 6 5.90 41.28 -11.32
CA THR A 6 5.47 40.52 -10.15
C THR A 6 4.25 39.67 -10.47
N ARG A 7 3.19 40.24 -11.05
CA ARG A 7 1.97 39.48 -11.42
C ARG A 7 2.27 38.29 -12.35
N TRP A 8 3.14 38.48 -13.34
CA TRP A 8 3.57 37.39 -14.22
C TRP A 8 4.29 36.25 -13.49
N ILE A 9 5.18 36.57 -12.55
CA ILE A 9 5.87 35.54 -11.76
C ILE A 9 4.88 34.75 -10.92
N TRP A 10 3.88 35.41 -10.32
CA TRP A 10 2.85 34.74 -9.53
C TRP A 10 2.01 33.79 -10.38
N LEU A 11 1.59 34.23 -11.57
CA LEU A 11 0.85 33.38 -12.51
C LEU A 11 1.67 32.16 -12.93
N LEU A 12 2.94 32.35 -13.32
CA LEU A 12 3.82 31.25 -13.70
C LEU A 12 4.08 30.29 -12.53
N ALA A 13 4.21 30.81 -11.30
CA ALA A 13 4.37 29.98 -10.12
C ALA A 13 3.12 29.13 -9.85
N THR A 14 1.92 29.70 -10.02
CA THR A 14 0.65 28.96 -9.89
C THR A 14 0.51 27.89 -10.95
N VAL A 15 0.81 28.19 -12.22
CA VAL A 15 0.76 27.18 -13.30
C VAL A 15 1.74 26.05 -13.02
N ASN A 16 2.98 26.37 -12.63
CA ASN A 16 3.98 25.35 -12.32
C ASN A 16 3.58 24.50 -11.10
N ALA A 17 2.99 25.10 -10.07
CA ALA A 17 2.51 24.37 -8.90
C ALA A 17 1.37 23.40 -9.24
N LEU A 18 0.45 23.81 -10.13
CA LEU A 18 -0.62 22.92 -10.62
C LEU A 18 -0.04 21.76 -11.46
N LEU A 19 0.97 22.02 -12.29
CA LEU A 19 1.66 20.96 -13.03
C LEU A 19 2.36 19.97 -12.10
N MET A 20 3.03 20.46 -11.05
CA MET A 20 3.62 19.60 -10.02
C MET A 20 2.56 18.77 -9.30
N LEU A 21 1.40 19.36 -8.99
CA LEU A 21 0.28 18.63 -8.36
C LEU A 21 -0.23 17.50 -9.28
N VAL A 22 -0.44 17.77 -10.56
CA VAL A 22 -0.83 16.75 -11.55
C VAL A 22 0.23 15.65 -11.64
N LEU A 23 1.51 16.02 -11.68
CA LEU A 23 2.62 15.06 -11.70
C LEU A 23 2.62 14.19 -10.43
N THR A 24 2.36 14.78 -9.26
CA THR A 24 2.25 14.04 -8.00
C THR A 24 1.08 13.05 -8.02
N PHE A 25 -0.11 13.46 -8.45
CA PHE A 25 -1.24 12.54 -8.58
C PHE A 25 -0.98 11.41 -9.58
N HIS A 26 -0.43 11.74 -10.74
CA HIS A 26 -0.04 10.73 -11.72
C HIS A 26 0.97 9.74 -11.11
N TRP A 27 1.95 10.24 -10.37
CA TRP A 27 2.95 9.39 -9.74
C TRP A 27 2.38 8.49 -8.65
N LEU A 28 1.56 9.05 -7.75
CA LEU A 28 0.86 8.30 -6.71
C LEU A 28 -0.12 7.29 -7.29
N SER A 29 -0.53 7.47 -8.55
CA SER A 29 -1.38 6.50 -9.22
C SER A 29 -0.65 5.21 -9.62
N LEU A 30 0.68 5.24 -9.67
CA LEU A 30 1.48 4.10 -10.09
C LEU A 30 1.72 3.14 -8.91
N PRO A 31 1.68 1.81 -9.16
CA PRO A 31 1.92 0.80 -8.13
C PRO A 31 3.40 0.64 -7.78
N TYR A 32 4.29 1.50 -8.29
CA TYR A 32 5.73 1.40 -8.09
C TYR A 32 6.19 2.26 -6.91
N THR A 33 7.26 1.81 -6.25
CA THR A 33 8.01 2.58 -5.25
C THR A 33 9.48 2.60 -5.63
N PHE A 34 10.10 3.76 -5.50
CA PHE A 34 11.54 3.91 -5.72
C PHE A 34 12.29 3.70 -4.39
N GLY A 35 13.59 3.38 -4.47
CA GLY A 35 14.40 3.07 -3.28
C GLY A 35 14.56 4.26 -2.31
N ASP A 36 14.49 5.50 -2.81
CA ASP A 36 14.48 6.70 -1.97
C ASP A 36 13.15 6.88 -1.23
N GLU A 37 12.04 6.58 -1.91
CA GLU A 37 10.70 6.57 -1.34
C GLU A 37 10.60 5.52 -0.22
N SER A 38 11.11 4.31 -0.44
CA SER A 38 11.10 3.24 0.57
C SER A 38 11.88 3.60 1.84
N PHE A 39 13.06 4.22 1.68
CA PHE A 39 13.87 4.69 2.80
C PHE A 39 13.12 5.73 3.63
N LEU A 40 12.54 6.75 2.98
CA LEU A 40 11.83 7.81 3.68
C LEU A 40 10.54 7.29 4.33
N ILE A 41 9.78 6.43 3.66
CA ILE A 41 8.60 5.75 4.24
C ILE A 41 8.99 5.01 5.51
N LYS A 42 10.04 4.19 5.45
CA LYS A 42 10.51 3.42 6.61
C LYS A 42 10.83 4.32 7.80
N TRP A 43 11.67 5.34 7.60
CA TRP A 43 12.11 6.20 8.69
C TRP A 43 11.01 7.08 9.25
N THR A 44 10.17 7.66 8.40
CA THR A 44 9.06 8.49 8.86
C THR A 44 7.99 7.65 9.56
N SER A 45 7.74 6.42 9.12
CA SER A 45 6.81 5.51 9.80
C SER A 45 7.37 5.03 11.15
N LEU A 46 8.65 4.67 11.22
CA LEU A 46 9.33 4.37 12.49
C LEU A 46 9.30 5.57 13.45
N ALA A 47 9.58 6.78 12.97
CA ALA A 47 9.51 7.98 13.80
C ALA A 47 8.08 8.24 14.32
N LYS A 48 7.07 8.16 13.45
CA LYS A 48 5.67 8.37 13.85
C LYS A 48 5.21 7.35 14.88
N LYS A 49 5.54 6.07 14.69
CA LYS A 49 5.06 4.97 15.53
C LYS A 49 5.91 4.76 16.78
N SER A 50 7.22 4.68 16.63
CA SER A 50 8.13 4.34 17.73
C SER A 50 8.57 5.55 18.56
N LEU A 51 8.73 6.74 17.95
CA LEU A 51 9.17 7.92 18.69
C LEU A 51 7.98 8.74 19.22
N LEU A 52 6.96 8.94 18.39
CA LEU A 52 5.79 9.77 18.75
C LEU A 52 4.62 8.97 19.34
N HIS A 53 4.69 7.64 19.35
CA HIS A 53 3.63 6.75 19.85
C HIS A 53 2.27 6.97 19.16
N ILE A 54 2.29 7.42 17.89
CA ILE A 54 1.08 7.61 17.08
C ILE A 54 0.89 6.35 16.22
N ASP A 55 0.33 5.30 16.82
CA ASP A 55 0.09 4.00 16.18
C ASP A 55 -1.28 3.45 16.59
N PRO A 56 -2.40 4.03 16.10
CA PRO A 56 -3.74 3.55 16.46
C PRO A 56 -3.92 2.11 15.97
N LYS A 57 -4.05 1.18 16.93
CA LYS A 57 -4.27 -0.25 16.67
C LYS A 57 -5.76 -0.56 16.50
N PRO A 58 -6.14 -1.50 15.61
CA PRO A 58 -7.48 -2.05 15.66
C PRO A 58 -7.64 -2.92 16.91
N ALA A 59 -8.88 -3.12 17.33
CA ALA A 59 -9.19 -3.94 18.49
C ALA A 59 -8.85 -5.42 18.20
N PRO A 60 -8.00 -6.10 18.98
CA PRO A 60 -7.60 -7.48 18.74
C PRO A 60 -8.77 -8.46 18.65
N GLU A 61 -9.82 -8.22 19.43
CA GLU A 61 -11.04 -9.03 19.44
C GLU A 61 -11.88 -8.93 18.16
N SER A 62 -11.61 -7.96 17.29
CA SER A 62 -12.33 -7.77 16.02
C SER A 62 -11.88 -8.69 14.89
N VAL A 63 -10.79 -9.45 15.10
CA VAL A 63 -10.18 -10.33 14.12
C VAL A 63 -9.77 -11.65 14.75
N LEU A 64 -9.92 -12.74 14.01
CA LEU A 64 -9.39 -14.06 14.37
C LEU A 64 -8.37 -14.45 13.31
N PHE A 65 -7.12 -14.70 13.71
CA PHE A 65 -6.10 -15.23 12.81
C PHE A 65 -5.97 -16.74 12.98
N VAL A 66 -6.05 -17.47 11.87
CA VAL A 66 -5.94 -18.92 11.82
C VAL A 66 -4.76 -19.30 10.93
N ASP A 67 -3.76 -19.94 11.52
CA ASP A 67 -2.58 -20.43 10.80
C ASP A 67 -2.80 -21.83 10.24
N ILE A 68 -2.52 -21.98 8.96
CA ILE A 68 -2.62 -23.25 8.22
C ILE A 68 -1.24 -23.81 7.84
N SER A 69 -0.15 -23.24 8.36
CA SER A 69 1.22 -23.63 8.07
C SER A 69 1.48 -25.13 8.32
N GLU A 70 0.89 -25.70 9.36
CA GLU A 70 1.01 -27.12 9.73
C GLU A 70 -0.10 -28.00 9.15
N SER A 71 -1.17 -27.42 8.59
CA SER A 71 -2.30 -28.16 7.99
C SER A 71 -2.07 -28.44 6.51
N LYS A 72 -1.02 -29.21 6.21
CA LYS A 72 -0.61 -29.54 4.84
C LYS A 72 -0.84 -31.01 4.51
N THR A 73 -1.12 -31.27 3.24
CA THR A 73 -1.14 -32.59 2.64
C THR A 73 -0.36 -32.56 1.32
N THR A 74 -0.21 -33.71 0.68
CA THR A 74 0.51 -33.80 -0.60
C THR A 74 -0.36 -34.38 -1.69
N LEU A 75 -0.30 -33.76 -2.88
CA LEU A 75 -0.95 -34.26 -4.09
C LEU A 75 0.11 -34.84 -5.04
N PRO A 76 -0.23 -35.90 -5.81
CA PRO A 76 0.66 -36.43 -6.83
C PRO A 76 0.93 -35.38 -7.91
N LYS A 77 2.17 -35.32 -8.40
CA LYS A 77 2.62 -34.47 -9.50
C LYS A 77 3.13 -35.36 -10.63
N THR A 78 2.84 -34.99 -11.87
CA THR A 78 3.43 -35.67 -13.02
C THR A 78 4.92 -35.38 -13.12
N ASN A 79 5.71 -36.38 -13.53
CA ASN A 79 7.13 -36.19 -13.83
C ASN A 79 7.34 -35.29 -15.06
N GLU A 80 8.60 -35.03 -15.42
CA GLU A 80 8.97 -34.24 -16.61
C GLU A 80 8.45 -34.81 -17.94
N PHE A 81 8.05 -36.09 -17.96
CA PHE A 81 7.47 -36.77 -19.12
C PHE A 81 5.93 -36.76 -19.12
N GLY A 82 5.29 -36.14 -18.12
CA GLY A 82 3.83 -36.07 -18.01
C GLY A 82 3.18 -37.31 -17.40
N GLU A 83 3.95 -38.23 -16.82
CA GLU A 83 3.43 -39.46 -16.22
C GLU A 83 3.22 -39.30 -14.70
N PRO A 84 2.19 -39.93 -14.10
CA PRO A 84 2.02 -39.96 -12.65
C PRO A 84 3.27 -40.54 -11.97
N SER A 85 3.73 -39.88 -10.90
CA SER A 85 4.92 -40.31 -10.17
C SER A 85 4.68 -40.24 -8.67
N ASP A 86 4.95 -41.34 -7.94
CA ASP A 86 4.84 -41.37 -6.48
C ASP A 86 5.89 -40.48 -5.78
N PHE A 87 7.02 -40.25 -6.45
CA PHE A 87 8.14 -39.44 -5.93
C PHE A 87 7.99 -37.94 -6.16
N HIS A 88 7.10 -37.52 -7.07
CA HIS A 88 6.88 -36.10 -7.37
C HIS A 88 5.56 -35.70 -6.75
N ARG A 89 5.59 -34.78 -5.79
CA ARG A 89 4.39 -34.35 -5.06
C ARG A 89 4.39 -32.85 -4.85
N TYR A 90 3.21 -32.24 -4.90
CA TYR A 90 3.00 -30.87 -4.46
C TYR A 90 2.52 -30.84 -3.03
N VAL A 91 3.04 -29.93 -2.21
CA VAL A 91 2.48 -29.64 -0.88
C VAL A 91 1.36 -28.64 -1.05
N VAL A 92 0.17 -28.97 -0.55
CA VAL A 92 -1.01 -28.12 -0.57
C VAL A 92 -1.64 -28.08 0.82
N THR A 93 -2.48 -27.09 1.09
CA THR A 93 -3.28 -27.07 2.33
C THR A 93 -4.29 -28.22 2.33
N ASP A 94 -4.42 -28.95 3.44
CA ASP A 94 -5.39 -30.05 3.55
C ASP A 94 -6.84 -29.52 3.51
N ARG A 95 -7.55 -29.86 2.43
CA ARG A 95 -8.94 -29.43 2.19
C ARG A 95 -9.92 -30.01 3.22
N ARG A 96 -9.61 -31.17 3.83
CA ARG A 96 -10.44 -31.73 4.91
C ARG A 96 -10.34 -30.89 6.17
N HIS A 97 -9.13 -30.45 6.54
CA HIS A 97 -8.94 -29.59 7.71
C HIS A 97 -9.63 -28.25 7.52
N LEU A 98 -9.47 -27.63 6.34
CA LEU A 98 -10.19 -26.41 6.00
C LEU A 98 -11.70 -26.61 6.05
N SER A 99 -12.22 -27.69 5.45
CA SER A 99 -13.64 -27.98 5.46
C SER A 99 -14.18 -28.18 6.88
N ALA A 100 -13.47 -28.94 7.73
CA ALA A 100 -13.88 -29.17 9.12
C ALA A 100 -13.90 -27.87 9.93
N PHE A 101 -12.97 -26.96 9.66
CA PHE A 101 -12.98 -25.63 10.29
C PHE A 101 -14.14 -24.76 9.79
N LEU A 102 -14.41 -24.74 8.48
CA LEU A 102 -15.57 -23.99 7.96
C LEU A 102 -16.89 -24.56 8.48
N GLU A 103 -16.98 -25.88 8.67
CA GLU A 103 -18.12 -26.54 9.32
C GLU A 103 -18.32 -26.03 10.76
N MET A 104 -17.23 -25.80 11.52
CA MET A 104 -17.31 -25.21 12.87
C MET A 104 -17.80 -23.76 12.87
N VAL A 105 -17.47 -23.00 11.82
CA VAL A 105 -17.89 -21.59 11.68
C VAL A 105 -19.32 -21.47 11.16
N SER A 106 -19.79 -22.44 10.37
CA SER A 106 -21.10 -22.38 9.69
C SER A 106 -22.30 -22.09 10.61
N PRO A 107 -22.41 -22.65 11.83
CA PRO A 107 -23.49 -22.30 12.76
C PRO A 107 -23.51 -20.82 13.18
N TYR A 108 -22.39 -20.11 13.03
CA TYR A 108 -22.19 -18.72 13.41
C TYR A 108 -21.99 -17.79 12.21
N ALA A 109 -22.35 -18.24 11.00
CA ALA A 109 -22.11 -17.50 9.76
C ALA A 109 -22.73 -16.09 9.76
N ASP A 110 -23.94 -15.95 10.33
CA ASP A 110 -24.63 -14.67 10.41
C ASP A 110 -23.96 -13.69 11.37
N GLU A 111 -23.37 -14.20 12.45
CA GLU A 111 -22.64 -13.44 13.46
C GLU A 111 -21.20 -13.14 13.02
N THR A 112 -20.66 -13.92 12.10
CA THR A 112 -19.33 -13.72 11.52
C THR A 112 -19.37 -12.60 10.47
N ARG A 113 -18.40 -11.68 10.51
CA ARG A 113 -18.40 -10.52 9.59
C ARG A 113 -17.92 -10.89 8.20
N LEU A 114 -16.80 -11.61 8.13
CA LEU A 114 -16.19 -12.08 6.87
C LEU A 114 -15.13 -13.14 7.19
N ILE A 115 -14.99 -14.13 6.33
CA ILE A 115 -13.94 -15.16 6.34
C ILE A 115 -13.09 -14.94 5.09
N VAL A 116 -11.79 -14.71 5.27
CA VAL A 116 -10.83 -14.55 4.18
C VAL A 116 -9.91 -15.77 4.15
N LEU A 117 -9.97 -16.52 3.05
CA LEU A 117 -9.13 -17.68 2.82
C LEU A 117 -7.96 -17.32 1.89
N ASP A 118 -6.81 -17.02 2.48
CA ASP A 118 -5.55 -16.78 1.77
C ASP A 118 -4.87 -18.10 1.42
N VAL A 119 -5.55 -18.87 0.56
CA VAL A 119 -5.13 -20.19 0.08
C VAL A 119 -5.35 -20.26 -1.42
N LEU A 120 -4.30 -20.65 -2.15
CA LEU A 120 -4.41 -20.91 -3.57
C LEU A 120 -5.07 -22.29 -3.81
N PHE A 121 -6.20 -22.27 -4.51
CA PHE A 121 -6.94 -23.46 -4.94
C PHE A 121 -6.68 -23.79 -6.41
N SER A 122 -5.43 -23.74 -6.87
CA SER A 122 -5.09 -23.96 -8.28
C SER A 122 -5.14 -25.43 -8.71
N GLU A 123 -4.83 -26.35 -7.79
CA GLU A 123 -4.75 -27.79 -8.07
C GLU A 123 -5.96 -28.54 -7.49
N PRO A 124 -6.56 -29.49 -8.24
CA PRO A 124 -7.67 -30.30 -7.76
C PRO A 124 -7.23 -31.30 -6.69
N SER A 125 -8.11 -31.55 -5.73
CA SER A 125 -7.92 -32.46 -4.60
C SER A 125 -9.14 -33.40 -4.46
N PRO A 126 -8.96 -34.65 -3.98
CA PRO A 126 -10.08 -35.58 -3.72
C PRO A 126 -11.15 -35.05 -2.76
N TYR A 127 -10.84 -34.00 -2.00
CA TYR A 127 -11.70 -33.43 -0.97
C TYR A 127 -12.29 -32.06 -1.36
N ASP A 128 -12.17 -31.64 -2.63
CA ASP A 128 -12.70 -30.35 -3.08
C ASP A 128 -14.23 -30.27 -2.97
N SER A 129 -14.95 -31.37 -3.22
CA SER A 129 -16.41 -31.42 -3.08
C SER A 129 -16.86 -31.19 -1.63
N LEU A 130 -16.10 -31.73 -0.67
CA LEU A 130 -16.35 -31.56 0.76
C LEU A 130 -16.17 -30.09 1.16
N LEU A 131 -15.07 -29.47 0.71
CA LEU A 131 -14.81 -28.05 0.97
C LEU A 131 -15.85 -27.16 0.29
N GLN A 132 -16.20 -27.44 -0.98
CA GLN A 132 -17.19 -26.68 -1.73
C GLN A 132 -18.54 -26.63 -1.00
N ALA A 133 -18.99 -27.76 -0.43
CA ALA A 133 -20.24 -27.80 0.32
C ALA A 133 -20.24 -26.82 1.51
N GLN A 134 -19.12 -26.65 2.21
CA GLN A 134 -19.00 -25.70 3.32
C GLN A 134 -18.90 -24.26 2.85
N VAL A 135 -18.21 -24.02 1.73
CA VAL A 135 -18.16 -22.71 1.08
C VAL A 135 -19.56 -22.26 0.67
N ASP A 136 -20.35 -23.15 0.08
CA ASP A 136 -21.72 -22.86 -0.37
C ASP A 136 -22.63 -22.48 0.80
N LEU A 137 -22.47 -23.14 1.96
CA LEU A 137 -23.21 -22.80 3.19
C LEU A 137 -22.88 -21.40 3.73
N LEU A 138 -21.63 -20.95 3.57
CA LEU A 138 -21.17 -19.64 4.02
C LEU A 138 -21.52 -18.51 3.04
N GLY A 139 -21.79 -18.82 1.77
CA GLY A 139 -22.29 -17.87 0.78
C GLY A 139 -21.40 -16.63 0.60
N ASP A 140 -21.93 -15.45 0.90
CA ASP A 140 -21.23 -14.16 0.72
C ASP A 140 -20.26 -13.82 1.86
N LYS A 141 -20.30 -14.58 2.97
CA LYS A 141 -19.43 -14.43 4.13
C LYS A 141 -18.01 -14.91 3.90
N ILE A 142 -17.74 -15.60 2.79
CA ILE A 142 -16.42 -16.11 2.46
C ILE A 142 -15.80 -15.40 1.24
N LEU A 143 -14.51 -15.10 1.34
CA LEU A 143 -13.72 -14.48 0.28
C LEU A 143 -12.44 -15.30 0.09
N GLY A 144 -12.31 -15.90 -1.09
CA GLY A 144 -11.08 -16.57 -1.51
C GLY A 144 -10.07 -15.61 -2.14
N VAL A 145 -8.85 -16.10 -2.29
CA VAL A 145 -7.79 -15.40 -3.02
C VAL A 145 -7.53 -16.07 -4.37
N SER A 146 -7.17 -15.24 -5.33
CA SER A 146 -6.67 -15.63 -6.65
C SER A 146 -5.36 -14.90 -6.92
N HIS A 147 -4.58 -15.39 -7.87
CA HIS A 147 -3.34 -14.72 -8.26
C HIS A 147 -3.23 -14.61 -9.77
N LEU A 148 -2.42 -13.66 -10.21
CA LEU A 148 -2.05 -13.49 -11.61
C LEU A 148 -0.73 -14.21 -11.88
N GLU A 149 -0.72 -15.03 -12.92
CA GLU A 149 0.52 -15.61 -13.45
C GLU A 149 1.36 -14.58 -14.22
N ALA A 150 2.58 -14.96 -14.62
CA ALA A 150 3.51 -14.10 -15.34
C ALA A 150 2.91 -13.49 -16.63
N GLY A 151 1.92 -14.16 -17.25
CA GLY A 151 1.17 -13.68 -18.41
C GLY A 151 0.03 -12.69 -18.11
N ARG A 152 -0.20 -12.33 -16.83
CA ARG A 152 -1.38 -11.59 -16.32
C ARG A 152 -2.70 -12.34 -16.47
N GLU A 153 -2.65 -13.65 -16.68
CA GLU A 153 -3.84 -14.49 -16.65
C GLU A 153 -4.20 -14.79 -15.19
N LEU A 154 -5.50 -14.74 -14.90
CA LEU A 154 -6.04 -15.05 -13.59
C LEU A 154 -6.13 -16.56 -13.44
N VAL A 155 -5.42 -17.11 -12.46
CA VAL A 155 -5.54 -18.52 -12.11
C VAL A 155 -6.89 -18.73 -11.44
N GLN A 156 -7.77 -19.47 -12.11
CA GLN A 156 -9.09 -19.78 -11.59
C GLN A 156 -8.99 -20.81 -10.47
N PRO A 157 -9.59 -20.56 -9.30
CA PRO A 157 -9.63 -21.56 -8.24
C PRO A 157 -10.55 -22.72 -8.64
N VAL A 158 -10.16 -23.94 -8.27
CA VAL A 158 -10.98 -25.15 -8.41
C VAL A 158 -12.24 -25.06 -7.55
N ILE A 159 -12.15 -24.39 -6.40
CA ILE A 159 -13.29 -24.12 -5.52
C ILE A 159 -14.00 -22.86 -5.99
N ASN A 160 -15.28 -22.99 -6.33
CA ASN A 160 -16.13 -21.88 -6.73
C ASN A 160 -16.52 -21.07 -5.50
N MET A 161 -15.86 -19.94 -5.33
CA MET A 161 -16.19 -18.98 -4.29
C MET A 161 -15.95 -17.56 -4.79
N PRO A 162 -16.62 -16.56 -4.21
CA PRO A 162 -16.28 -15.17 -4.45
C PRO A 162 -14.78 -14.94 -4.15
N ASN A 163 -14.02 -14.45 -5.13
CA ASN A 163 -12.58 -14.29 -5.02
C ASN A 163 -12.11 -12.89 -5.43
N ALA A 164 -10.90 -12.55 -4.99
CA ALA A 164 -10.21 -11.31 -5.35
C ALA A 164 -8.71 -11.55 -5.51
N VAL A 165 -8.00 -10.62 -6.15
CA VAL A 165 -6.58 -10.81 -6.48
C VAL A 165 -5.70 -10.47 -5.28
N ALA A 166 -4.87 -11.43 -4.85
CA ALA A 166 -3.88 -11.25 -3.78
C ALA A 166 -2.49 -10.84 -4.30
N THR A 167 -2.34 -10.67 -5.62
CA THR A 167 -1.08 -10.27 -6.24
C THR A 167 -0.78 -8.79 -6.00
N TYR A 168 0.44 -8.51 -5.56
CA TYR A 168 1.00 -7.16 -5.45
C TYR A 168 2.40 -7.11 -6.06
N ARG A 169 2.96 -5.90 -6.14
CA ARG A 169 4.31 -5.67 -6.63
C ARG A 169 5.24 -5.35 -5.48
N SER A 170 6.40 -5.99 -5.46
CA SER A 170 7.50 -5.63 -4.57
C SER A 170 8.57 -4.86 -5.36
N ALA A 171 9.16 -3.85 -4.73
CA ALA A 171 10.30 -3.14 -5.29
C ALA A 171 11.54 -3.55 -4.50
N GLN A 172 12.56 -4.11 -5.17
CA GLN A 172 13.79 -4.59 -4.52
C GLN A 172 13.51 -5.62 -3.41
N GLY A 173 12.47 -6.45 -3.61
CA GLY A 173 12.00 -7.44 -2.64
C GLY A 173 11.19 -6.88 -1.48
N LEU A 174 11.01 -5.55 -1.37
CA LEU A 174 10.28 -4.89 -0.31
C LEU A 174 8.82 -4.62 -0.71
N PHE A 175 7.88 -5.02 0.15
CA PHE A 175 6.47 -4.69 0.04
C PHE A 175 6.16 -3.34 0.69
N LEU A 176 5.40 -2.49 -0.02
CA LEU A 176 5.06 -1.13 0.43
C LEU A 176 3.66 -0.67 0.02
N LYS A 177 3.26 -0.92 -1.23
CA LYS A 177 1.98 -0.48 -1.79
C LYS A 177 1.13 -1.69 -2.15
N TYR A 178 -0.17 -1.57 -1.88
CA TYR A 178 -1.16 -2.55 -2.31
C TYR A 178 -2.13 -1.85 -3.29
N PRO A 179 -2.13 -2.19 -4.59
CA PRO A 179 -3.07 -1.60 -5.53
C PRO A 179 -4.51 -1.96 -5.18
N LEU A 180 -5.46 -1.05 -5.41
CA LEU A 180 -6.89 -1.29 -5.22
C LEU A 180 -7.44 -2.23 -6.29
N VAL A 181 -6.94 -2.08 -7.52
CA VAL A 181 -7.31 -2.88 -8.69
C VAL A 181 -6.05 -3.34 -9.41
N MET A 182 -6.07 -4.60 -9.86
CA MET A 182 -5.06 -5.20 -10.72
C MET A 182 -5.54 -5.28 -12.16
N GLY A 183 -4.63 -4.97 -13.10
CA GLY A 183 -5.01 -4.83 -14.50
C GLY A 183 -5.99 -3.69 -14.68
N ASP A 184 -7.05 -3.93 -15.46
CA ASP A 184 -8.05 -2.91 -15.75
C ASP A 184 -9.27 -2.96 -14.83
N SER A 185 -9.55 -4.09 -14.16
CA SER A 185 -10.82 -4.25 -13.45
C SER A 185 -10.82 -5.26 -12.29
N LEU A 186 -9.73 -5.96 -12.02
CA LEU A 186 -9.73 -7.03 -11.02
C LEU A 186 -9.54 -6.44 -9.62
N PRO A 187 -10.54 -6.47 -8.73
CA PRO A 187 -10.39 -5.94 -7.38
C PRO A 187 -9.37 -6.78 -6.61
N THR A 188 -8.55 -6.12 -5.80
CA THR A 188 -7.67 -6.82 -4.87
C THR A 188 -8.40 -7.26 -3.61
N VAL A 189 -7.83 -8.24 -2.90
CA VAL A 189 -8.42 -8.76 -1.65
C VAL A 189 -8.72 -7.64 -0.64
N PRO A 190 -7.81 -6.69 -0.36
CA PRO A 190 -8.11 -5.58 0.56
C PRO A 190 -9.31 -4.72 0.13
N LEU A 191 -9.42 -4.43 -1.17
CA LEU A 191 -10.55 -3.66 -1.71
C LEU A 191 -11.85 -4.47 -1.56
N ALA A 192 -11.85 -5.74 -1.95
CA ALA A 192 -13.01 -6.62 -1.84
C ALA A 192 -13.48 -6.76 -0.38
N MET A 193 -12.55 -6.94 0.57
CA MET A 193 -12.83 -6.94 2.00
C MET A 193 -13.51 -5.62 2.42
N TYR A 194 -12.94 -4.48 2.02
CA TYR A 194 -13.49 -3.17 2.36
C TYR A 194 -14.90 -2.96 1.79
N GLN A 195 -15.14 -3.35 0.54
CA GLN A 195 -16.46 -3.23 -0.09
C GLN A 195 -17.51 -4.09 0.61
N ARG A 196 -17.17 -5.31 1.05
CA ARG A 196 -18.13 -6.17 1.77
C ARG A 196 -18.39 -5.68 3.19
N LEU A 197 -17.35 -5.39 3.95
CA LEU A 197 -17.46 -5.03 5.36
C LEU A 197 -18.07 -3.64 5.59
N HIS A 198 -17.93 -2.73 4.62
CA HIS A 198 -18.40 -1.34 4.73
C HIS A 198 -19.45 -0.96 3.69
N GLN A 199 -19.94 -1.93 2.90
CA GLN A 199 -20.85 -1.71 1.75
C GLN A 199 -20.33 -0.61 0.80
N ALA A 200 -19.01 -0.51 0.67
CA ALA A 200 -18.37 0.59 -0.01
C ALA A 200 -18.49 0.46 -1.53
N ARG A 201 -18.60 1.60 -2.21
CA ARG A 201 -18.65 1.67 -3.67
C ARG A 201 -17.34 2.22 -4.21
N PHE A 202 -16.60 1.35 -4.89
CA PHE A 202 -15.43 1.73 -5.66
C PHE A 202 -15.84 2.09 -7.10
N ARG A 203 -15.28 3.17 -7.63
CA ARG A 203 -15.46 3.58 -9.02
C ARG A 203 -14.11 4.00 -9.58
N GLN A 204 -13.70 3.33 -10.65
CA GLN A 204 -12.54 3.73 -11.43
C GLN A 204 -12.91 4.89 -12.36
N GLY A 205 -12.06 5.91 -12.41
CA GLY A 205 -12.16 7.02 -13.35
C GLY A 205 -11.02 7.05 -14.33
N ARG A 206 -11.11 8.00 -15.27
CA ARG A 206 -10.03 8.26 -16.23
C ARG A 206 -8.79 8.93 -15.61
N LEU A 207 -9.00 9.75 -14.58
CA LEU A 207 -7.95 10.55 -13.95
C LEU A 207 -7.79 10.27 -12.45
N PHE A 208 -8.90 9.93 -11.79
CA PHE A 208 -8.96 9.70 -10.36
C PHE A 208 -9.84 8.48 -10.11
N GLU A 209 -9.61 7.82 -8.99
CA GLU A 209 -10.50 6.78 -8.48
C GLU A 209 -11.34 7.35 -7.34
N TRP A 210 -12.50 6.75 -7.10
CA TRP A 210 -13.39 7.16 -6.03
C TRP A 210 -13.81 5.98 -5.17
N ILE A 211 -13.80 6.22 -3.86
CA ILE A 211 -14.39 5.33 -2.86
C ILE A 211 -15.37 6.15 -2.03
N ASN A 212 -16.63 5.73 -1.99
CA ASN A 212 -17.69 6.39 -1.22
C ASN A 212 -17.80 7.91 -1.51
N GLY A 213 -17.56 8.31 -2.77
CA GLY A 213 -17.61 9.69 -3.24
C GLY A 213 -16.32 10.51 -3.02
N GLY A 214 -15.36 10.02 -2.23
CA GLY A 214 -14.06 10.67 -2.03
C GLY A 214 -13.05 10.24 -3.09
N ILE A 215 -12.18 11.16 -3.53
CA ILE A 215 -11.03 10.83 -4.40
C ILE A 215 -10.08 9.93 -3.61
N THR A 216 -9.64 8.83 -4.22
CA THR A 216 -8.73 7.89 -3.59
C THR A 216 -7.47 7.67 -4.41
N LEU A 217 -6.37 7.35 -3.72
CA LEU A 217 -5.15 6.86 -4.33
C LEU A 217 -5.35 5.40 -4.75
N PRO A 218 -5.01 5.02 -6.00
CA PRO A 218 -5.22 3.66 -6.51
C PRO A 218 -4.20 2.64 -5.98
N ALA A 219 -3.08 3.11 -5.45
CA ALA A 219 -2.05 2.26 -4.85
C ALA A 219 -1.48 2.93 -3.60
N PRO A 220 -2.28 3.02 -2.51
CA PRO A 220 -1.82 3.64 -1.27
C PRO A 220 -0.64 2.87 -0.68
N VAL A 221 0.24 3.60 0.01
CA VAL A 221 1.24 2.98 0.89
C VAL A 221 0.51 2.35 2.06
N VAL A 222 0.80 1.09 2.34
CA VAL A 222 0.15 0.35 3.42
C VAL A 222 0.65 0.86 4.76
N ASP A 223 -0.28 1.21 5.63
CA ASP A 223 0.03 1.45 7.04
C ASP A 223 0.04 0.12 7.79
N PHE A 224 1.22 -0.33 8.21
CA PHE A 224 1.42 -1.58 8.95
C PHE A 224 0.96 -1.42 10.41
N LYS A 225 -0.36 -1.32 10.62
CA LYS A 225 -1.02 -1.17 11.92
C LYS A 225 -0.93 -2.43 12.77
N VAL A 226 -0.91 -3.62 12.19
CA VAL A 226 -0.71 -4.91 12.89
C VAL A 226 0.58 -5.55 12.40
N ARG A 227 1.47 -5.90 13.33
CA ARG A 227 2.83 -6.39 13.05
C ARG A 227 3.12 -7.66 13.84
N PRO A 228 4.12 -8.47 13.44
CA PRO A 228 4.52 -9.67 14.18
C PRO A 228 4.80 -9.44 15.67
N THR A 229 5.31 -8.27 16.05
CA THR A 229 5.55 -7.90 17.45
C THR A 229 4.25 -7.78 18.26
N ASP A 230 3.13 -7.48 17.62
CA ASP A 230 1.84 -7.27 18.28
C ASP A 230 1.14 -8.61 18.67
N PHE A 231 1.76 -9.75 18.31
CA PHE A 231 1.35 -11.10 18.71
C PHE A 231 2.15 -11.63 19.91
N GLN A 232 3.16 -10.89 20.36
CA GLN A 232 3.91 -11.26 21.56
C GLN A 232 3.05 -10.97 22.80
N VAL A 233 3.17 -11.83 23.81
CA VAL A 233 2.47 -11.63 25.08
C VAL A 233 3.00 -10.33 25.70
N ASN A 234 2.14 -9.33 25.80
CA ASN A 234 2.50 -8.07 26.42
C ASN A 234 2.82 -8.29 27.90
N THR A 235 3.81 -7.58 28.41
CA THR A 235 4.12 -7.57 29.85
C THR A 235 3.05 -6.86 30.66
N ASP A 236 2.28 -5.98 30.02
CA ASP A 236 1.19 -5.24 30.63
C ASP A 236 -0.13 -5.99 30.45
N LEU A 237 -0.66 -6.51 31.56
CA LEU A 237 -1.92 -7.28 31.62
C LEU A 237 -3.16 -6.51 31.14
N SER A 238 -3.06 -5.19 30.96
CA SER A 238 -4.15 -4.33 30.47
C SER A 238 -4.24 -4.24 28.95
N GLU A 239 -3.22 -4.69 28.21
CA GLU A 239 -3.22 -4.63 26.74
C GLU A 239 -3.59 -5.99 26.16
N SER A 240 -4.67 -6.06 25.38
CA SER A 240 -5.00 -7.25 24.60
C SER A 240 -3.98 -7.41 23.46
N SER A 241 -3.38 -8.60 23.36
CA SER A 241 -2.52 -8.97 22.22
C SER A 241 -3.37 -9.63 21.13
N PHE A 242 -2.92 -9.55 19.88
CA PHE A 242 -3.48 -10.40 18.83
C PHE A 242 -3.08 -11.85 19.07
N ALA A 243 -3.98 -12.78 18.76
CA ALA A 243 -3.72 -14.21 18.84
C ALA A 243 -3.75 -14.84 17.45
N ILE A 244 -2.85 -15.80 17.24
CA ILE A 244 -2.84 -16.70 16.08
C ILE A 244 -3.18 -18.09 16.61
N TYR A 245 -4.19 -18.71 16.04
CA TYR A 245 -4.59 -20.07 16.39
C TYR A 245 -4.16 -21.01 15.27
N ASN A 246 -3.43 -22.07 15.61
CA ASN A 246 -3.16 -23.13 14.65
C ASN A 246 -4.46 -23.86 14.30
N LEU A 247 -4.71 -24.05 13.00
CA LEU A 247 -5.88 -24.74 12.49
C LEU A 247 -6.02 -26.14 13.12
N GLY A 248 -4.93 -26.90 13.21
CA GLY A 248 -4.93 -28.22 13.81
C GLY A 248 -5.39 -28.20 15.27
N THR A 249 -4.89 -27.26 16.07
CA THR A 249 -5.31 -27.10 17.47
C THR A 249 -6.78 -26.74 17.60
N LEU A 250 -7.33 -25.88 16.74
CA LEU A 250 -8.77 -25.57 16.74
C LEU A 250 -9.62 -26.82 16.47
N LEU A 251 -9.17 -27.67 15.54
CA LEU A 251 -9.87 -28.92 15.22
C LEU A 251 -9.82 -29.93 16.39
N GLU A 252 -8.70 -30.02 17.11
CA GLU A 252 -8.59 -30.87 18.31
C GLU A 252 -9.48 -30.37 19.47
N LEU A 253 -9.63 -29.06 19.60
CA LEU A 253 -10.48 -28.45 20.62
C LEU A 253 -11.98 -28.52 20.31
N ARG A 254 -12.37 -28.93 19.08
CA ARG A 254 -13.76 -28.94 18.59
C ARG A 254 -14.73 -29.58 19.59
N ASP A 255 -14.35 -30.74 20.13
CA ASP A 255 -15.19 -31.54 21.03
C ASP A 255 -15.00 -31.19 22.51
N LEU A 256 -14.03 -30.31 22.83
CA LEU A 256 -13.66 -29.93 24.20
C LEU A 256 -14.24 -28.59 24.63
N MET A 257 -14.41 -27.66 23.70
CA MET A 257 -14.96 -26.33 23.96
C MET A 257 -16.49 -26.32 23.91
N GLN A 258 -17.12 -25.51 24.77
CA GLN A 258 -18.57 -25.37 24.75
C GLN A 258 -19.03 -24.53 23.56
N PRO A 259 -20.28 -24.68 23.07
CA PRO A 259 -20.81 -23.87 21.98
C PRO A 259 -20.71 -22.36 22.23
N GLU A 260 -20.86 -21.93 23.47
CA GLU A 260 -20.75 -20.51 23.86
C GLU A 260 -19.34 -19.96 23.62
N ASP A 261 -18.30 -20.75 23.88
CA ASP A 261 -16.90 -20.36 23.66
C ASP A 261 -16.61 -20.23 22.16
N TRP A 262 -17.17 -21.15 21.34
CA TRP A 262 -17.09 -21.06 19.88
C TRP A 262 -17.83 -19.83 19.34
N ALA A 263 -19.01 -19.54 19.89
CA ALA A 263 -19.77 -18.35 19.53
C ALA A 263 -18.94 -17.08 19.81
N GLU A 264 -18.28 -16.99 20.98
CA GLU A 264 -17.41 -15.86 21.31
C GLU A 264 -16.19 -15.76 20.37
N LEU A 265 -15.63 -16.91 19.96
CA LEU A 265 -14.49 -16.96 19.06
C LEU A 265 -14.82 -16.46 17.64
N PHE A 266 -16.05 -16.61 17.16
CA PHE A 266 -16.42 -16.24 15.78
C PHE A 266 -17.27 -14.97 15.67
N ARG A 267 -18.08 -14.65 16.69
CA ARG A 267 -19.02 -13.52 16.69
C ARG A 267 -18.32 -12.19 16.45
N ASN A 268 -18.87 -11.43 15.50
CA ASN A 268 -18.43 -10.08 15.12
C ASN A 268 -16.96 -9.99 14.68
N LYS A 269 -16.33 -11.10 14.29
CA LYS A 269 -14.93 -11.11 13.84
C LYS A 269 -14.80 -11.18 12.33
N VAL A 270 -13.70 -10.62 11.84
CA VAL A 270 -13.14 -10.98 10.55
C VAL A 270 -12.20 -12.17 10.78
N ILE A 271 -12.46 -13.31 10.16
CA ILE A 271 -11.62 -14.50 10.26
C ILE A 271 -10.63 -14.48 9.11
N MET A 272 -9.35 -14.43 9.42
CA MET A 272 -8.25 -14.40 8.46
C MET A 272 -7.53 -15.75 8.52
N VAL A 273 -7.62 -16.55 7.45
CA VAL A 273 -7.03 -17.89 7.37
C VAL A 273 -5.91 -17.86 6.34
N GLY A 274 -4.69 -18.22 6.73
CA GLY A 274 -3.53 -18.17 5.84
C GLY A 274 -2.29 -18.80 6.45
N ASP A 275 -1.21 -18.87 5.67
CA ASP A 275 0.05 -19.50 6.11
C ASP A 275 0.97 -18.46 6.76
N PHE A 276 1.15 -18.52 8.08
CA PHE A 276 1.96 -17.55 8.82
C PHE A 276 3.47 -17.85 8.81
N VAL A 277 3.88 -19.03 8.32
CA VAL A 277 5.27 -19.51 8.45
C VAL A 277 5.97 -19.55 7.11
N ASN A 278 5.30 -20.06 6.07
CA ASN A 278 5.90 -20.29 4.75
C ASN A 278 5.69 -19.10 3.80
N ASP A 279 4.63 -18.32 3.97
CA ASP A 279 4.33 -17.16 3.13
C ASP A 279 4.85 -15.84 3.73
N ILE A 280 6.18 -15.69 3.75
CA ILE A 280 6.87 -14.57 4.40
C ILE A 280 7.43 -13.57 3.40
N HIS A 281 7.15 -12.28 3.65
CA HIS A 281 7.54 -11.17 2.78
C HIS A 281 8.37 -10.14 3.54
N GLN A 282 9.24 -9.40 2.82
CA GLN A 282 10.02 -8.33 3.41
C GLN A 282 9.21 -7.02 3.40
N THR A 283 9.17 -6.35 4.55
CA THR A 283 8.53 -5.03 4.73
C THR A 283 9.50 -4.07 5.41
N PRO A 284 9.21 -2.75 5.48
CA PRO A 284 10.00 -1.81 6.26
C PRO A 284 10.19 -2.20 7.73
N PHE A 285 9.25 -2.97 8.26
CA PHE A 285 9.20 -3.45 9.64
C PHE A 285 9.76 -4.88 9.82
N GLY A 286 10.41 -5.42 8.79
CA GLY A 286 10.97 -6.77 8.80
C GLY A 286 10.10 -7.78 8.06
N LYS A 287 10.32 -9.06 8.37
CA LYS A 287 9.59 -10.18 7.78
C LYS A 287 8.14 -10.20 8.27
N MET A 288 7.18 -10.32 7.35
CA MET A 288 5.76 -10.34 7.67
C MET A 288 5.03 -11.40 6.83
N PRO A 289 4.10 -12.19 7.44
CA PRO A 289 3.20 -13.07 6.72
C PRO A 289 2.37 -12.34 5.65
N GLY A 290 2.14 -12.97 4.50
CA GLY A 290 1.36 -12.39 3.39
C GLY A 290 -0.07 -12.02 3.80
N LEU A 291 -0.71 -12.87 4.60
CA LEU A 291 -2.04 -12.60 5.17
C LEU A 291 -2.08 -11.29 5.97
N LEU A 292 -1.01 -10.96 6.71
CA LEU A 292 -0.93 -9.69 7.44
C LEU A 292 -0.74 -8.50 6.49
N LEU A 293 -0.11 -8.68 5.32
CA LEU A 293 -0.05 -7.62 4.31
C LEU A 293 -1.45 -7.28 3.78
N VAL A 294 -2.24 -8.32 3.48
CA VAL A 294 -3.64 -8.18 3.06
C VAL A 294 -4.46 -7.47 4.15
N TYR A 295 -4.34 -7.92 5.40
CA TYR A 295 -5.09 -7.32 6.51
C TYR A 295 -4.71 -5.86 6.75
N ASN A 296 -3.42 -5.52 6.76
CA ASN A 296 -2.97 -4.14 6.93
C ASN A 296 -3.37 -3.24 5.77
N ALA A 297 -3.35 -3.74 4.54
CA ALA A 297 -3.88 -3.02 3.40
C ALA A 297 -5.38 -2.74 3.57
N TYR A 298 -6.16 -3.71 4.03
CA TYR A 298 -7.58 -3.50 4.36
C TYR A 298 -7.74 -2.42 5.45
N LEU A 299 -6.94 -2.48 6.52
CA LEU A 299 -6.98 -1.49 7.61
C LEU A 299 -6.61 -0.08 7.14
N THR A 300 -5.71 0.03 6.16
CA THR A 300 -5.37 1.31 5.50
C THR A 300 -6.60 1.91 4.81
N LEU A 301 -7.42 1.08 4.13
CA LEU A 301 -8.68 1.52 3.52
C LEU A 301 -9.75 1.83 4.57
N ALA A 302 -9.86 1.00 5.62
CA ALA A 302 -10.79 1.19 6.72
C ALA A 302 -10.56 2.51 7.46
N ALA A 303 -9.29 2.90 7.64
CA ALA A 303 -8.89 4.18 8.22
C ALA A 303 -9.02 5.37 7.27
N ARG A 304 -9.37 5.14 6.00
CA ARG A 304 -9.42 6.16 4.92
C ARG A 304 -8.07 6.83 4.64
N ASP A 305 -6.96 6.15 4.94
CA ASP A 305 -5.59 6.65 4.69
C ASP A 305 -5.30 6.79 3.18
N ASN A 306 -6.11 6.14 2.35
CA ASN A 306 -6.10 6.23 0.89
C ASN A 306 -6.96 7.39 0.32
N VAL A 307 -7.76 8.08 1.13
CA VAL A 307 -8.67 9.13 0.66
C VAL A 307 -7.96 10.49 0.68
N VAL A 308 -7.99 11.18 -0.45
CA VAL A 308 -7.31 12.45 -0.64
C VAL A 308 -8.16 13.59 -0.05
N SER A 309 -7.69 14.15 1.05
CA SER A 309 -8.32 15.32 1.68
C SER A 309 -8.08 16.61 0.88
N VAL A 310 -9.07 17.50 0.85
CA VAL A 310 -8.93 18.85 0.26
C VAL A 310 -7.82 19.65 0.96
N PHE A 311 -7.64 19.46 2.27
CA PHE A 311 -6.57 20.12 3.02
C PHE A 311 -5.17 19.65 2.60
N TRP A 312 -5.05 18.37 2.26
CA TRP A 312 -3.79 17.84 1.71
C TRP A 312 -3.47 18.48 0.36
N VAL A 313 -4.47 18.67 -0.50
CA VAL A 313 -4.30 19.38 -1.78
C VAL A 313 -3.83 20.83 -1.55
N PHE A 314 -4.40 21.53 -0.58
CA PHE A 314 -3.94 22.89 -0.23
C PHE A 314 -2.51 22.92 0.32
N LEU A 315 -2.13 21.93 1.16
CA LEU A 315 -0.75 21.79 1.64
C LEU A 315 0.22 21.67 0.45
N LEU A 316 -0.08 20.78 -0.50
CA LEU A 316 0.77 20.59 -1.70
C LEU A 316 0.80 21.83 -2.57
N LEU A 317 -0.36 22.42 -2.86
CA LEU A 317 -0.43 23.60 -3.71
C LEU A 317 0.34 24.78 -3.10
N GLY A 318 0.23 24.98 -1.79
CA GLY A 318 1.00 26.00 -1.07
C GLY A 318 2.50 25.74 -1.12
N GLY A 319 2.93 24.51 -0.83
CA GLY A 319 4.34 24.09 -0.89
C GLY A 319 4.94 24.23 -2.29
N TYR A 320 4.28 23.68 -3.31
CA TYR A 320 4.72 23.75 -4.70
C TYR A 320 4.69 25.16 -5.26
N TRP A 321 3.70 25.98 -4.88
CA TRP A 321 3.65 27.40 -5.26
C TRP A 321 4.83 28.17 -4.67
N PHE A 322 5.11 27.97 -3.37
CA PHE A 322 6.25 28.60 -2.70
C PHE A 322 7.57 28.23 -3.38
N MET A 323 7.78 26.95 -3.66
CA MET A 323 8.98 26.47 -4.38
C MET A 323 9.09 27.06 -5.79
N SER A 324 7.98 27.05 -6.55
CA SER A 324 7.93 27.61 -7.90
C SER A 324 8.24 29.11 -7.89
N TRP A 325 7.69 29.86 -6.93
CA TRP A 325 8.00 31.28 -6.75
C TRP A 325 9.48 31.52 -6.44
N ARG A 326 10.10 30.69 -5.59
CA ARG A 326 11.54 30.78 -5.27
C ARG A 326 12.41 30.56 -6.51
N VAL A 327 12.15 29.49 -7.26
CA VAL A 327 12.86 29.17 -8.51
C VAL A 327 12.72 30.32 -9.52
N LEU A 328 11.49 30.81 -9.75
CA LEU A 328 11.24 31.85 -10.74
C LEU A 328 11.78 33.24 -10.34
N THR A 329 11.86 33.53 -9.05
CA THR A 329 12.50 34.76 -8.55
C THR A 329 14.02 34.67 -8.54
N GLY A 330 14.59 33.47 -8.43
CA GLY A 330 16.02 33.23 -8.25
C GLY A 330 16.47 33.41 -6.80
N LYS A 331 15.55 33.27 -5.83
CA LYS A 331 15.86 33.39 -4.40
C LYS A 331 16.34 32.04 -3.85
N ARG A 332 17.64 31.97 -3.55
CA ARG A 332 18.28 30.83 -2.88
C ARG A 332 18.24 31.00 -1.37
N VAL A 333 18.12 29.91 -0.60
CA VAL A 333 18.38 29.97 0.84
C VAL A 333 19.86 30.22 1.02
N THR A 334 20.20 31.08 1.99
CA THR A 334 21.58 31.33 2.38
C THR A 334 22.18 30.02 2.88
N GLN A 335 23.06 29.42 2.07
CA GLN A 335 23.74 28.18 2.42
C GLN A 335 24.75 28.42 3.56
N PRO A 336 24.88 27.49 4.52
CA PRO A 336 25.89 27.59 5.56
C PRO A 336 27.30 27.65 4.96
N ARG A 337 28.15 28.56 5.44
CA ARG A 337 29.52 28.76 4.91
C ARG A 337 30.36 27.48 4.93
N TRP A 338 30.16 26.60 5.91
CA TRP A 338 30.89 25.33 6.03
C TRP A 338 30.53 24.36 4.90
N LEU A 339 29.27 24.29 4.49
CA LEU A 339 28.78 23.41 3.43
C LEU A 339 29.36 23.82 2.07
N VAL A 340 29.41 25.13 1.82
CA VAL A 340 30.03 25.70 0.60
C VAL A 340 31.51 25.34 0.50
N LYS A 341 32.23 25.31 1.62
CA LYS A 341 33.66 24.94 1.64
C LYS A 341 33.91 23.47 1.30
N VAL A 342 32.99 22.57 1.63
CA VAL A 342 33.11 21.13 1.35
C VAL A 342 32.84 20.83 -0.14
N PHE A 343 31.93 21.56 -0.77
CA PHE A 343 31.47 21.32 -2.13
C PHE A 343 31.95 22.38 -3.13
N GLN A 344 33.27 22.59 -3.20
CA GLN A 344 33.86 23.61 -4.09
C GLN A 344 33.84 23.24 -5.58
N SER A 345 33.73 21.94 -5.91
CA SER A 345 33.71 21.49 -7.31
C SER A 345 32.43 21.94 -8.03
N LYS A 346 32.49 22.02 -9.37
CA LYS A 346 31.29 22.36 -10.19
C LYS A 346 30.13 21.40 -9.91
N VAL A 347 30.43 20.11 -9.78
CA VAL A 347 29.45 19.07 -9.41
C VAL A 347 28.93 19.29 -7.99
N GLY A 348 29.82 19.63 -7.04
CA GLY A 348 29.44 19.95 -5.67
C GLY A 348 28.48 21.13 -5.56
N GLN A 349 28.69 22.20 -6.35
CA GLN A 349 27.76 23.33 -6.39
C GLN A 349 26.38 22.95 -6.97
N ILE A 350 26.33 22.03 -7.93
CA ILE A 350 25.05 21.51 -8.44
C ILE A 350 24.32 20.74 -7.34
N ILE A 351 25.02 19.88 -6.60
CA ILE A 351 24.47 19.12 -5.47
C ILE A 351 23.96 20.07 -4.38
N LEU A 352 24.78 21.05 -3.96
CA LEU A 352 24.40 22.07 -2.98
C LEU A 352 23.14 22.82 -3.38
N ASN A 353 23.02 23.19 -4.65
CA ASN A 353 21.83 23.87 -5.15
C ASN A 353 20.62 22.96 -5.10
N ALA A 354 20.77 21.65 -5.35
CA ALA A 354 19.66 20.69 -5.27
C ALA A 354 19.23 20.35 -3.84
N LEU A 355 20.13 20.47 -2.86
CA LEU A 355 19.83 20.18 -1.45
C LEU A 355 18.75 21.10 -0.88
N ASP A 356 18.66 22.35 -1.33
CA ASP A 356 17.65 23.31 -0.85
C ASP A 356 16.23 22.88 -1.27
N GLU A 357 15.99 22.56 -2.55
CA GLU A 357 14.67 22.08 -2.97
C GLU A 357 14.39 20.67 -2.46
N ALA A 358 15.40 19.80 -2.38
CA ALA A 358 15.26 18.48 -1.77
C ALA A 358 14.82 18.58 -0.31
N PHE A 359 15.39 19.51 0.47
CA PHE A 359 15.00 19.74 1.86
C PHE A 359 13.53 20.18 1.97
N LEU A 360 13.08 21.11 1.12
CA LEU A 360 11.67 21.52 1.11
C LEU A 360 10.73 20.37 0.73
N LEU A 361 11.10 19.57 -0.27
CA LEU A 361 10.32 18.40 -0.66
C LEU A 361 10.26 17.35 0.45
N ILE A 362 11.38 17.10 1.14
CA ILE A 362 11.42 16.23 2.33
C ILE A 362 10.48 16.77 3.40
N ALA A 363 10.55 18.06 3.72
CA ALA A 363 9.69 18.68 4.73
C ALA A 363 8.20 18.57 4.36
N ILE A 364 7.83 18.85 3.10
CA ILE A 364 6.45 18.69 2.60
C ILE A 364 6.03 17.22 2.70
N THR A 365 6.92 16.28 2.37
CA THR A 365 6.59 14.84 2.41
C THR A 365 6.42 14.34 3.85
N ILE A 366 7.25 14.78 4.79
CA ILE A 366 7.10 14.48 6.21
C ILE A 366 5.77 15.04 6.72
N LEU A 367 5.45 16.31 6.43
CA LEU A 367 4.18 16.93 6.83
C LEU A 367 2.98 16.19 6.22
N SER A 368 3.07 15.86 4.94
CA SER A 368 2.07 15.08 4.21
C SER A 368 1.81 13.73 4.88
N TYR A 369 2.85 13.00 5.25
CA TYR A 369 2.71 11.71 5.93
C TYR A 369 2.19 11.86 7.36
N MET A 370 2.74 12.80 8.12
CA MET A 370 2.35 13.00 9.52
C MET A 370 0.87 13.34 9.66
N LEU A 371 0.36 14.22 8.79
CA LEU A 371 -1.01 14.73 8.86
C LEU A 371 -2.02 13.89 8.06
N PHE A 372 -1.60 13.26 6.96
CA PHE A 372 -2.52 12.61 6.01
C PHE A 372 -2.15 11.18 5.63
N ASN A 373 -1.07 10.59 6.19
CA ASN A 373 -0.58 9.25 5.86
C ASN A 373 -0.22 9.04 4.37
N ILE A 374 0.03 10.12 3.61
CA ILE A 374 0.41 10.05 2.19
C ILE A 374 1.88 10.43 2.04
N HIS A 375 2.67 9.55 1.42
CA HIS A 375 4.06 9.83 1.04
C HIS A 375 4.12 10.35 -0.40
N ILE A 376 5.08 11.23 -0.69
CA ILE A 376 5.26 11.87 -2.00
C ILE A 376 6.65 11.48 -2.51
N ASN A 377 6.76 11.19 -3.81
CA ASN A 377 8.04 10.88 -4.41
C ASN A 377 8.88 12.16 -4.60
N ILE A 378 9.99 12.24 -3.88
CA ILE A 378 10.84 13.43 -3.83
C ILE A 378 11.72 13.51 -5.08
N LEU A 379 12.31 12.40 -5.52
CA LEU A 379 13.27 12.37 -6.63
C LEU A 379 12.67 12.93 -7.93
N ILE A 380 11.46 12.49 -8.28
CA ILE A 380 10.82 12.89 -9.54
C ILE A 380 10.46 14.37 -9.54
N LEU A 381 9.91 14.86 -8.42
CA LEU A 381 9.61 16.27 -8.27
C LEU A 381 10.89 17.11 -8.29
N LEU A 382 11.98 16.64 -7.67
CA LEU A 382 13.27 17.32 -7.70
C LEU A 382 13.81 17.43 -9.13
N VAL A 383 13.80 16.33 -9.90
CA VAL A 383 14.21 16.32 -11.31
C VAL A 383 13.35 17.29 -12.13
N TYR A 384 12.03 17.28 -11.92
CA TYR A 384 11.12 18.20 -12.59
C TYR A 384 11.47 19.67 -12.27
N ILE A 385 11.62 20.02 -11.00
CA ILE A 385 11.94 21.39 -10.57
C ILE A 385 13.27 21.86 -11.16
N LYS A 386 14.29 20.99 -11.17
CA LYS A 386 15.60 21.33 -11.75
C LYS A 386 15.54 21.53 -13.25
N THR A 387 14.68 20.79 -13.93
CA THR A 387 14.39 21.02 -15.36
C THR A 387 13.75 22.39 -15.57
N VAL A 388 12.75 22.74 -14.77
CA VAL A 388 12.09 24.05 -14.82
C VAL A 388 13.06 25.20 -14.50
N GLU A 389 13.89 25.04 -13.46
CA GLU A 389 14.92 26.01 -13.09
C GLU A 389 15.90 26.25 -14.26
N TYR A 390 16.40 25.17 -14.86
CA TYR A 390 17.31 25.23 -16.00
C TYR A 390 16.68 25.97 -17.19
N LEU A 391 15.46 25.59 -17.59
CA LEU A 391 14.74 26.22 -18.69
C LEU A 391 14.46 27.70 -18.42
N TRP A 392 14.12 28.05 -17.19
CA TRP A 392 13.89 29.43 -16.78
C TRP A 392 15.16 30.28 -16.86
N LEU A 393 16.31 29.74 -16.45
CA LEU A 393 17.60 30.43 -16.55
C LEU A 393 18.00 30.67 -18.02
N GLN A 394 17.77 29.69 -18.90
CA GLN A 394 18.00 29.86 -20.34
C GLN A 394 17.09 30.95 -20.92
N LEU A 395 15.80 30.92 -20.61
CA LEU A 395 14.84 31.92 -21.07
C LEU A 395 15.21 33.34 -20.58
N ARG A 396 15.60 33.49 -19.31
CA ARG A 396 16.05 34.77 -18.76
C ARG A 396 17.29 35.30 -19.49
N THR A 397 18.26 34.44 -19.76
CA THR A 397 19.51 34.79 -20.47
C THR A 397 19.22 35.20 -21.92
N PHE A 398 18.29 34.52 -22.57
CA PHE A 398 17.84 34.89 -23.92
C PHE A 398 17.13 36.25 -23.95
N LEU A 399 16.22 36.50 -22.99
CA LEU A 399 15.49 37.76 -22.89
C LEU A 399 16.39 38.94 -22.50
N SER A 400 17.44 38.73 -21.70
CA SER A 400 18.41 39.77 -21.38
C SER A 400 19.26 40.14 -22.59
N LYS A 401 19.75 39.16 -23.36
CA LYS A 401 20.48 39.38 -24.62
C LYS A 401 19.64 40.17 -25.64
N ARG A 402 18.36 39.83 -25.82
CA ARG A 402 17.46 40.57 -26.72
C ARG A 402 17.22 42.03 -26.30
N ARG A 403 17.22 42.34 -25.00
CA ARG A 403 17.09 43.72 -24.52
C ARG A 403 18.35 44.56 -24.70
N GLN A 404 19.51 43.92 -24.81
CA GLN A 404 20.80 44.57 -25.02
C GLN A 404 21.18 44.70 -26.50
N ALA A 405 20.48 44.02 -27.41
CA ALA A 405 20.70 44.16 -28.84
C ALA A 405 20.41 45.61 -29.29
N PRO A 406 21.30 46.25 -30.06
CA PRO A 406 21.11 47.62 -30.52
C PRO A 406 19.81 47.72 -31.33
N LYS A 407 19.05 48.80 -31.14
CA LYS A 407 17.87 49.07 -31.96
C LYS A 407 18.32 49.22 -33.42
N PRO A 408 17.65 48.59 -34.40
CA PRO A 408 17.95 48.84 -35.80
C PRO A 408 17.81 50.34 -36.07
N THR A 409 18.86 50.94 -36.61
CA THR A 409 18.85 52.35 -37.03
C THR A 409 17.76 52.50 -38.10
N PRO A 410 16.84 53.49 -37.98
CA PRO A 410 15.87 53.75 -39.03
C PRO A 410 16.63 54.18 -40.29
N THR A 411 16.38 53.46 -41.39
CA THR A 411 16.85 53.80 -42.75
C THR A 411 16.08 54.94 -43.34
#